data_AF-A0A6J0JF46-F1
#
_entry.id   AF-A0A6J0JF46-F1
#
_cell.length_a   1.000
_cell.length_b   1.000
_cell.length_c   1.000
_cell.angle_alpha   90.00
_cell.angle_beta   90.00
_cell.angle_gamma   90.00
#
_symmetry.space_group_name_H-M   'P 1'
#
loop_
_entity.id
_entity.type
_entity.pdbx_description
1 polymer ?
#
loop_
_entity_poly.entity_id
_entity_poly.type
_entity_poly.pdbx_seq_one_letter_code
_entity_poly.pdbx_strand_id
1 'polypeptide(L)'
;MADEKYNRKNPAVKRILQEVKEMQANPSDDFMSLPLEENIFEWQFAIRGPADTEFEGGIYHGRIQLPADYPFKPPSFMLLTPNGRFETNTKICLSISNYHPEHWQPSWSVRTALVALIAFMPTSPNGALGSVEYPKEERRALAVKSREAPPKYGSPERQKVIDEIHHYILSKATVVSKPLPLECNQTASTESVAHSQTEPQEAITVVEEPSVVTADTIPDDRIIEEAAEAVNREAYASPTAGALATVEVAAKASGSGEQTMVRRAAQKPVDDRLFTLAAVGLTIAIMVLLLKKFIRSSGYGTGFMDES
;
A
#
# COMPACT_ATOMS: atom_id res chain seq x y z
N MET A 1 -18.20 24.94 23.20
CA MET A 1 -18.76 23.59 23.45
C MET A 1 -18.35 22.70 22.28
N ALA A 2 -17.25 21.95 22.40
CA ALA A 2 -16.73 21.10 21.31
C ALA A 2 -16.88 19.59 21.61
N ASP A 3 -17.36 19.23 22.80
CA ASP A 3 -17.29 17.87 23.31
C ASP A 3 -18.55 17.03 23.08
N GLU A 4 -19.65 17.66 22.67
CA GLU A 4 -20.95 17.01 22.44
C GLU A 4 -21.06 16.36 21.04
N LYS A 5 -20.23 16.76 20.06
CA LYS A 5 -20.37 16.35 18.66
C LYS A 5 -20.16 14.83 18.42
N TYR A 6 -19.43 14.13 19.30
CA TYR A 6 -19.12 12.71 19.14
C TYR A 6 -19.13 11.94 20.48
N ASN A 7 -19.60 10.70 20.47
CA ASN A 7 -19.59 9.84 21.67
C ASN A 7 -18.16 9.42 22.07
N ARG A 8 -17.50 10.24 22.89
CA ARG A 8 -16.14 10.01 23.44
C ARG A 8 -16.00 8.71 24.26
N LYS A 9 -17.08 7.99 24.60
CA LYS A 9 -17.00 6.70 25.29
C LYS A 9 -16.69 5.54 24.31
N ASN A 10 -17.09 5.65 23.05
CA ASN A 10 -16.83 4.64 22.01
C ASN A 10 -15.31 4.53 21.74
N PRO A 11 -14.70 3.32 21.78
CA PRO A 11 -13.26 3.14 21.54
C PRO A 11 -12.81 3.54 20.13
N ALA A 12 -13.63 3.32 19.10
CA ALA A 12 -13.33 3.76 17.73
C ALA A 12 -13.25 5.28 17.65
N VAL A 13 -14.21 5.99 18.24
CA VAL A 13 -14.21 7.47 18.33
C VAL A 13 -12.98 7.98 19.08
N LYS A 14 -12.57 7.32 20.18
CA LYS A 14 -11.31 7.66 20.88
C LYS A 14 -10.09 7.48 19.99
N ARG A 15 -9.99 6.35 19.26
CA ARG A 15 -8.86 6.04 18.38
C ARG A 15 -8.77 7.03 17.21
N ILE A 16 -9.88 7.27 16.52
CA ILE A 16 -9.99 8.23 15.40
C ILE A 16 -9.54 9.62 15.85
N LEU A 17 -10.08 10.13 16.97
CA LEU A 17 -9.76 11.47 17.47
C LEU A 17 -8.37 11.59 18.14
N GLN A 18 -7.68 10.46 18.33
CA GLN A 18 -6.25 10.43 18.66
C GLN A 18 -5.40 10.48 17.38
N GLU A 19 -5.72 9.68 16.36
CA GLU A 19 -5.01 9.71 15.07
C GLU A 19 -5.11 11.06 14.36
N VAL A 20 -6.25 11.76 14.45
CA VAL A 20 -6.38 13.14 13.94
C VAL A 20 -5.32 14.07 14.54
N LYS A 21 -5.05 13.96 15.85
CA LYS A 21 -4.02 14.75 16.53
C LYS A 21 -2.61 14.33 16.10
N GLU A 22 -2.37 13.03 15.95
CA GLU A 22 -1.08 12.49 15.49
C GLU A 22 -0.78 12.83 14.03
N MET A 23 -1.82 12.98 13.20
CA MET A 23 -1.75 13.52 11.84
C MET A 23 -1.40 15.01 11.85
N GLN A 24 -2.12 15.82 12.64
CA GLN A 24 -1.89 17.27 12.76
C GLN A 24 -0.52 17.62 13.39
N ALA A 25 -0.07 16.86 14.39
CA ALA A 25 1.20 17.12 15.08
C ALA A 25 2.44 16.74 14.27
N ASN A 26 2.31 15.82 13.31
CA ASN A 26 3.43 15.31 12.49
C ASN A 26 3.05 15.33 10.99
N PRO A 27 2.88 16.50 10.36
CA PRO A 27 2.53 16.59 8.94
C PRO A 27 3.54 15.84 8.05
N SER A 28 3.07 15.29 6.93
CA SER A 28 3.90 14.62 5.91
C SER A 28 3.97 15.46 4.65
N ASP A 29 5.07 15.34 3.90
CA ASP A 29 5.23 15.95 2.57
C ASP A 29 4.80 15.00 1.43
N ASP A 30 4.44 13.76 1.75
CA ASP A 30 4.05 12.70 0.81
C ASP A 30 2.54 12.47 0.78
N PHE A 31 1.84 12.79 1.87
CA PHE A 31 0.38 12.67 1.96
C PHE A 31 -0.23 13.67 2.95
N MET A 32 -1.52 13.95 2.75
CA MET A 32 -2.37 14.65 3.71
C MET A 32 -3.73 13.95 3.71
N SER A 33 -4.34 13.85 4.90
CA SER A 33 -5.68 13.32 5.05
C SER A 33 -6.39 13.98 6.23
N LEU A 34 -7.67 14.27 6.04
CA LEU A 34 -8.54 14.91 7.03
C LEU A 34 -9.85 14.11 7.16
N PRO A 35 -10.38 13.92 8.38
CA PRO A 35 -11.75 13.44 8.57
C PRO A 35 -12.74 14.48 8.05
N LEU A 36 -13.93 14.01 7.66
CA LEU A 36 -15.06 14.92 7.42
C LEU A 36 -15.61 15.47 8.73
N GLU A 37 -16.11 16.70 8.68
CA GLU A 37 -16.76 17.33 9.83
C GLU A 37 -18.09 16.68 10.19
N GLU A 38 -18.86 16.25 9.19
CA GLU A 38 -20.14 15.58 9.39
C GLU A 38 -19.98 14.12 9.84
N ASN A 39 -18.84 13.48 9.49
CA ASN A 39 -18.61 12.07 9.77
C ASN A 39 -17.11 11.73 9.87
N ILE A 40 -16.59 11.64 11.10
CA ILE A 40 -15.18 11.28 11.37
C ILE A 40 -14.79 9.84 11.01
N PHE A 41 -15.76 9.00 10.59
CA PHE A 41 -15.48 7.66 10.03
C PHE A 41 -15.24 7.69 8.52
N GLU A 42 -15.44 8.84 7.83
CA GLU A 42 -15.02 9.01 6.44
C GLU A 42 -13.97 10.14 6.37
N TRP A 43 -12.86 9.87 5.68
CA TRP A 43 -11.74 10.80 5.53
C TRP A 43 -11.49 11.05 4.05
N GLN A 44 -11.11 12.27 3.68
CA GLN A 44 -10.51 12.56 2.38
C GLN A 44 -8.98 12.48 2.50
N PHE A 45 -8.29 12.11 1.44
CA PHE A 45 -6.84 12.11 1.38
C PHE A 45 -6.33 12.50 0.00
N ALA A 46 -5.07 12.92 -0.07
CA ALA A 46 -4.26 12.83 -1.27
C ALA A 46 -2.87 12.30 -0.93
N ILE A 47 -2.33 11.50 -1.84
CA ILE A 47 -0.94 11.02 -1.80
C ILE A 47 -0.18 11.57 -3.02
N ARG A 48 1.13 11.79 -2.88
CA ARG A 48 2.02 11.96 -4.02
C ARG A 48 2.31 10.62 -4.66
N GLY A 49 2.51 10.62 -5.97
CA GLY A 49 3.05 9.46 -6.67
C GLY A 49 4.51 9.18 -6.24
N PRO A 50 4.90 7.91 -6.02
CA PRO A 50 6.27 7.55 -5.67
C PRO A 50 7.29 8.02 -6.72
N ALA A 51 8.45 8.46 -6.27
CA ALA A 51 9.60 8.76 -7.14
C ALA A 51 10.12 7.49 -7.83
N ASP A 52 10.77 7.68 -8.99
CA ASP A 52 11.32 6.62 -9.86
C ASP A 52 10.24 5.68 -10.45
N THR A 53 8.98 6.12 -10.51
CA THR A 53 7.84 5.33 -11.04
C THR A 53 7.05 6.09 -12.10
N GLU A 54 6.21 5.40 -12.87
CA GLU A 54 5.29 6.06 -13.81
C GLU A 54 4.17 6.91 -13.17
N PHE A 55 4.11 6.98 -11.83
CA PHE A 55 3.19 7.83 -11.07
C PHE A 55 3.84 9.12 -10.56
N GLU A 56 5.17 9.28 -10.71
CA GLU A 56 5.94 10.37 -10.11
C GLU A 56 5.36 11.76 -10.44
N GLY A 57 5.36 12.64 -9.43
CA GLY A 57 4.86 14.01 -9.57
C GLY A 57 3.33 14.15 -9.52
N GLY A 58 2.59 13.04 -9.63
CA GLY A 58 1.13 13.04 -9.52
C GLY A 58 0.60 13.29 -8.10
N ILE A 59 -0.66 13.75 -8.03
CA ILE A 59 -1.42 14.05 -6.80
C ILE A 59 -2.71 13.22 -6.83
N TYR A 60 -2.67 12.07 -6.15
CA TYR A 60 -3.75 11.09 -6.20
C TYR A 60 -4.68 11.25 -5.01
N HIS A 61 -5.82 11.90 -5.26
CA HIS A 61 -6.90 12.06 -4.29
C HIS A 61 -7.68 10.76 -4.12
N GLY A 62 -8.20 10.55 -2.91
CA GLY A 62 -9.03 9.41 -2.56
C GLY A 62 -9.78 9.64 -1.25
N ARG A 63 -10.52 8.61 -0.84
CA ARG A 63 -11.25 8.58 0.42
C ARG A 63 -11.04 7.28 1.20
N ILE A 64 -11.08 7.39 2.52
CA ILE A 64 -11.00 6.29 3.47
C ILE A 64 -12.36 6.15 4.15
N GLN A 65 -12.87 4.93 4.24
CA GLN A 65 -14.02 4.58 5.08
C GLN A 65 -13.55 3.68 6.22
N LEU A 66 -13.74 4.16 7.46
CA LEU A 66 -13.44 3.44 8.69
C LEU A 66 -14.70 2.68 9.15
N PRO A 67 -14.62 1.38 9.47
CA PRO A 67 -15.76 0.64 10.03
C PRO A 67 -16.08 1.12 11.45
N ALA A 68 -17.31 0.86 11.92
CA ALA A 68 -17.72 1.16 13.29
C ALA A 68 -16.84 0.46 14.36
N ASP A 69 -16.27 -0.69 14.01
CA ASP A 69 -15.38 -1.50 14.86
C ASP A 69 -13.88 -1.12 14.71
N TYR A 70 -13.55 0.00 14.03
CA TYR A 70 -12.16 0.44 13.88
C TYR A 70 -11.49 0.67 15.25
N PRO A 71 -10.25 0.21 15.51
CA PRO A 71 -9.28 -0.38 14.57
C PRO A 71 -9.29 -1.92 14.52
N PHE A 72 -10.29 -2.61 15.09
CA PHE A 72 -10.36 -4.08 15.06
C PHE A 72 -10.74 -4.65 13.68
N LYS A 73 -11.36 -3.82 12.83
CA LYS A 73 -11.55 -4.10 11.40
C LYS A 73 -10.78 -3.07 10.55
N PRO A 74 -10.20 -3.48 9.41
CA PRO A 74 -9.45 -2.60 8.52
C PRO A 74 -10.32 -1.51 7.85
N PRO A 75 -9.69 -0.42 7.39
CA PRO A 75 -10.33 0.57 6.52
C PRO A 75 -10.62 0.04 5.11
N SER A 76 -11.49 0.75 4.38
CA SER A 76 -11.66 0.62 2.92
C SER A 76 -11.14 1.88 2.22
N PHE A 77 -10.40 1.71 1.13
CA PHE A 77 -9.85 2.80 0.31
C PHE A 77 -10.51 2.85 -1.07
N MET A 78 -10.72 4.06 -1.60
CA MET A 78 -11.11 4.34 -2.98
C MET A 78 -10.31 5.54 -3.49
N LEU A 79 -9.71 5.46 -4.68
CA LEU A 79 -9.13 6.64 -5.34
C LEU A 79 -10.21 7.39 -6.13
N LEU A 80 -10.06 8.71 -6.22
CA LEU A 80 -10.92 9.63 -6.99
C LEU A 80 -10.18 10.22 -8.20
N THR A 81 -8.85 10.35 -8.13
CA THR A 81 -8.01 10.73 -9.27
C THR A 81 -7.81 9.54 -10.23
N PRO A 82 -8.12 9.67 -11.54
CA PRO A 82 -7.75 8.68 -12.56
C PRO A 82 -6.23 8.51 -12.63
N ASN A 83 -5.77 7.26 -12.60
CA ASN A 83 -4.36 6.94 -12.33
C ASN A 83 -3.78 5.76 -13.15
N GLY A 84 -4.62 5.02 -13.90
CA GLY A 84 -4.16 3.91 -14.75
C GLY A 84 -3.68 2.64 -14.01
N ARG A 85 -3.92 2.55 -12.70
CA ARG A 85 -3.57 1.40 -11.83
C ARG A 85 -4.75 0.87 -11.01
N PHE A 86 -5.68 1.75 -10.62
CA PHE A 86 -6.90 1.46 -9.90
C PHE A 86 -8.09 2.20 -10.52
N GLU A 87 -9.22 1.50 -10.61
CA GLU A 87 -10.48 2.09 -11.04
C GLU A 87 -11.01 3.11 -10.02
N THR A 88 -11.54 4.21 -10.52
CA THR A 88 -12.00 5.35 -9.72
C THR A 88 -13.29 5.02 -8.96
N ASN A 89 -13.41 5.59 -7.75
CA ASN A 89 -14.48 5.34 -6.77
C ASN A 89 -14.73 3.86 -6.42
N THR A 90 -13.87 2.94 -6.85
CA THR A 90 -13.94 1.50 -6.61
C THR A 90 -13.09 1.13 -5.38
N LYS A 91 -13.56 0.16 -4.58
CA LYS A 91 -12.85 -0.29 -3.38
C LYS A 91 -11.59 -1.05 -3.76
N ILE A 92 -10.45 -0.60 -3.24
CA ILE A 92 -9.14 -1.17 -3.54
C ILE A 92 -8.86 -2.37 -2.63
N CYS A 93 -8.61 -3.53 -3.24
CA CYS A 93 -8.05 -4.70 -2.54
C CYS A 93 -6.56 -4.47 -2.24
N LEU A 94 -6.21 -4.49 -0.95
CA LEU A 94 -4.86 -4.43 -0.42
C LEU A 94 -4.75 -5.51 0.68
N SER A 95 -3.55 -6.01 0.95
CA SER A 95 -3.27 -6.79 2.17
C SER A 95 -3.53 -6.03 3.48
N ILE A 96 -3.75 -4.71 3.39
CA ILE A 96 -4.06 -3.81 4.52
C ILE A 96 -5.50 -3.28 4.51
N SER A 97 -6.37 -3.73 3.59
CA SER A 97 -7.77 -3.27 3.49
C SER A 97 -8.76 -4.39 3.79
N ASN A 98 -10.06 -4.06 3.83
CA ASN A 98 -11.15 -4.99 4.20
C ASN A 98 -11.39 -6.19 3.24
N TYR A 99 -10.45 -6.50 2.36
CA TYR A 99 -10.40 -7.76 1.62
C TYR A 99 -9.52 -8.81 2.31
N HIS A 100 -8.58 -8.38 3.16
CA HIS A 100 -7.62 -9.23 3.87
C HIS A 100 -7.61 -8.93 5.40
N PRO A 101 -8.75 -9.12 6.10
CA PRO A 101 -8.85 -8.84 7.53
C PRO A 101 -7.89 -9.66 8.40
N GLU A 102 -7.42 -10.81 7.93
CA GLU A 102 -6.42 -11.66 8.57
C GLU A 102 -5.00 -11.05 8.61
N HIS A 103 -4.70 -10.16 7.67
CA HIS A 103 -3.41 -9.46 7.57
C HIS A 103 -3.42 -8.10 8.29
N TRP A 104 -4.59 -7.52 8.53
CA TRP A 104 -4.73 -6.24 9.24
C TRP A 104 -4.37 -6.35 10.73
N GLN A 105 -3.51 -5.43 11.20
CA GLN A 105 -3.17 -5.31 12.61
C GLN A 105 -3.82 -4.07 13.24
N PRO A 106 -4.59 -4.19 14.35
CA PRO A 106 -5.21 -3.04 15.02
C PRO A 106 -4.22 -2.00 15.59
N SER A 107 -2.92 -2.28 15.59
CA SER A 107 -1.85 -1.32 15.88
C SER A 107 -1.56 -0.36 14.71
N TRP A 108 -1.94 -0.70 13.48
CA TRP A 108 -1.82 0.17 12.31
C TRP A 108 -2.86 1.28 12.32
N SER A 109 -2.47 2.44 11.81
CA SER A 109 -3.24 3.69 11.75
C SER A 109 -3.52 4.10 10.30
N VAL A 110 -4.37 5.12 10.12
CA VAL A 110 -4.56 5.83 8.84
C VAL A 110 -3.20 6.24 8.23
N ARG A 111 -2.26 6.73 9.06
CA ARG A 111 -0.91 7.09 8.63
C ARG A 111 -0.17 5.90 8.00
N THR A 112 -0.05 4.79 8.72
CA THR A 112 0.68 3.62 8.20
C THR A 112 0.01 3.02 6.98
N ALA A 113 -1.33 3.10 6.91
CA ALA A 113 -2.09 2.61 5.76
C ALA A 113 -1.90 3.49 4.50
N LEU A 114 -1.79 4.82 4.65
CA LEU A 114 -1.45 5.73 3.54
C LEU A 114 -0.02 5.50 3.02
N VAL A 115 0.95 5.29 3.92
CA VAL A 115 2.33 4.94 3.54
C VAL A 115 2.38 3.61 2.77
N ALA A 116 1.63 2.61 3.23
CA ALA A 116 1.52 1.33 2.52
C ALA A 116 0.80 1.45 1.16
N LEU A 117 -0.22 2.32 1.03
CA LEU A 117 -0.85 2.61 -0.25
C LEU A 117 0.13 3.25 -1.25
N ILE A 118 0.95 4.21 -0.80
CA ILE A 118 2.03 4.81 -1.61
C ILE A 118 3.00 3.73 -2.10
N ALA A 119 3.50 2.88 -1.19
CA ALA A 119 4.40 1.78 -1.52
C ALA A 119 3.77 0.71 -2.45
N PHE A 120 2.44 0.60 -2.47
CA PHE A 120 1.72 -0.38 -3.30
C PHE A 120 1.38 0.13 -4.71
N MET A 121 1.33 1.45 -4.96
CA MET A 121 1.06 2.04 -6.27
C MET A 121 1.88 1.43 -7.45
N PRO A 122 3.21 1.22 -7.36
CA PRO A 122 4.02 0.69 -8.46
C PRO A 122 4.01 -0.85 -8.56
N THR A 123 3.23 -1.54 -7.73
CA THR A 123 3.10 -3.01 -7.82
C THR A 123 2.24 -3.40 -9.01
N SER A 124 2.52 -4.57 -9.61
CA SER A 124 1.71 -5.14 -10.68
C SER A 124 0.22 -5.28 -10.28
N PRO A 125 -0.75 -5.00 -11.19
CA PRO A 125 -2.17 -5.27 -10.97
C PRO A 125 -2.50 -6.68 -10.51
N ASN A 126 -1.82 -7.71 -11.06
CA ASN A 126 -2.02 -9.13 -10.74
C ASN A 126 -3.49 -9.59 -10.78
N GLY A 127 -4.34 -8.94 -11.60
CA GLY A 127 -5.78 -9.22 -11.66
C GLY A 127 -6.59 -8.85 -10.41
N ALA A 128 -6.03 -8.06 -9.48
CA ALA A 128 -6.70 -7.69 -8.24
C ALA A 128 -7.99 -6.88 -8.48
N LEU A 129 -9.00 -7.08 -7.63
CA LEU A 129 -10.28 -6.38 -7.77
C LEU A 129 -10.11 -4.86 -7.71
N GLY A 130 -10.69 -4.15 -8.69
CA GLY A 130 -10.56 -2.70 -8.83
C GLY A 130 -9.22 -2.23 -9.39
N SER A 131 -8.36 -3.13 -9.90
CA SER A 131 -7.17 -2.75 -10.66
C SER A 131 -7.48 -2.52 -12.14
N VAL A 132 -6.67 -1.67 -12.80
CA VAL A 132 -6.66 -1.46 -14.25
C VAL A 132 -5.21 -1.40 -14.75
N GLU A 133 -4.99 -1.75 -16.01
CA GLU A 133 -3.66 -1.90 -16.60
C GLU A 133 -3.50 -0.97 -17.82
N TYR A 134 -3.10 0.28 -17.56
CA TYR A 134 -2.77 1.27 -18.58
C TYR A 134 -1.26 1.26 -18.89
N PRO A 135 -0.83 1.62 -20.11
CA PRO A 135 0.58 1.88 -20.44
C PRO A 135 1.24 2.88 -19.49
N LYS A 136 2.57 2.78 -19.33
CA LYS A 136 3.33 3.65 -18.41
C LYS A 136 3.33 5.11 -18.86
N GLU A 137 3.22 5.31 -20.16
CA GLU A 137 3.15 6.59 -20.85
C GLU A 137 1.83 7.30 -20.50
N GLU A 138 0.72 6.56 -20.49
CA GLU A 138 -0.59 7.06 -20.05
C GLU A 138 -0.64 7.32 -18.54
N ARG A 139 -0.06 6.42 -17.72
CA ARG A 139 0.08 6.63 -16.27
C ARG A 139 0.84 7.94 -15.96
N ARG A 140 1.91 8.24 -16.71
CA ARG A 140 2.65 9.52 -16.62
C ARG A 140 1.82 10.72 -17.07
N ALA A 141 1.05 10.60 -18.15
CA ALA A 141 0.14 11.66 -18.59
C ALA A 141 -0.94 11.96 -17.53
N LEU A 142 -1.50 10.93 -16.90
CA LEU A 142 -2.42 11.05 -15.77
C LEU A 142 -1.76 11.65 -14.53
N ALA A 143 -0.49 11.31 -14.26
CA ALA A 143 0.30 11.93 -13.18
C ALA A 143 0.43 13.45 -13.39
N VAL A 144 0.78 13.91 -14.60
CA VAL A 144 0.82 15.34 -14.92
C VAL A 144 -0.56 15.99 -14.75
N LYS A 145 -1.60 15.40 -15.38
CA LYS A 145 -2.97 15.93 -15.36
C LYS A 145 -3.57 16.05 -13.94
N SER A 146 -3.22 15.12 -13.04
CA SER A 146 -3.70 15.14 -11.65
C SER A 146 -3.33 16.39 -10.84
N ARG A 147 -2.40 17.21 -11.36
CA ARG A 147 -1.93 18.46 -10.76
C ARG A 147 -2.73 19.70 -11.19
N GLU A 148 -3.58 19.58 -12.21
CA GLU A 148 -4.34 20.70 -12.78
C GLU A 148 -5.48 21.17 -11.86
N ALA A 149 -6.20 20.20 -11.29
CA ALA A 149 -7.29 20.45 -10.35
C ALA A 149 -7.59 19.21 -9.49
N PRO A 150 -8.09 19.40 -8.26
CA PRO A 150 -8.69 18.31 -7.48
C PRO A 150 -9.95 17.74 -8.16
N PRO A 151 -10.26 16.44 -7.96
CA PRO A 151 -11.51 15.86 -8.43
C PRO A 151 -12.71 16.52 -7.73
N LYS A 152 -13.84 16.61 -8.43
CA LYS A 152 -15.08 17.14 -7.87
C LYS A 152 -15.99 16.00 -7.39
N TYR A 153 -16.28 15.97 -6.08
CA TYR A 153 -16.88 14.81 -5.43
C TYR A 153 -17.68 15.15 -4.15
N GLY A 154 -18.97 14.84 -4.16
CA GLY A 154 -19.86 14.91 -3.00
C GLY A 154 -20.36 16.31 -2.64
N SER A 155 -20.49 16.59 -1.34
CA SER A 155 -21.01 17.85 -0.81
C SER A 155 -20.04 19.04 -0.96
N PRO A 156 -20.52 20.30 -0.97
CA PRO A 156 -19.65 21.47 -0.94
C PRO A 156 -18.67 21.49 0.25
N GLU A 157 -19.09 20.95 1.39
CA GLU A 157 -18.30 20.83 2.63
C GLU A 157 -17.11 19.88 2.41
N ARG A 158 -17.40 18.70 1.86
CA ARG A 158 -16.39 17.72 1.44
C ARG A 158 -15.47 18.29 0.37
N GLN A 159 -16.01 19.06 -0.58
CA GLN A 159 -15.19 19.66 -1.64
C GLN A 159 -14.16 20.64 -1.08
N LYS A 160 -14.51 21.45 -0.05
CA LYS A 160 -13.54 22.32 0.64
C LYS A 160 -12.38 21.50 1.22
N VAL A 161 -12.66 20.36 1.85
CA VAL A 161 -11.64 19.45 2.40
C VAL A 161 -10.75 18.86 1.28
N ILE A 162 -11.33 18.46 0.15
CA ILE A 162 -10.57 17.96 -1.01
C ILE A 162 -9.67 19.08 -1.59
N ASP A 163 -10.21 20.29 -1.75
CA ASP A 163 -9.51 21.45 -2.32
C ASP A 163 -8.38 21.94 -1.38
N GLU A 164 -8.57 21.91 -0.05
CA GLU A 164 -7.54 22.18 0.97
C GLU A 164 -6.38 21.18 0.89
N ILE A 165 -6.70 19.88 0.88
CA ILE A 165 -5.73 18.78 0.76
C ILE A 165 -4.92 18.91 -0.54
N HIS A 166 -5.56 19.30 -1.64
CA HIS A 166 -4.89 19.52 -2.92
C HIS A 166 -3.88 20.66 -2.84
N HIS A 167 -4.30 21.81 -2.30
CA HIS A 167 -3.43 22.98 -2.14
C HIS A 167 -2.21 22.67 -1.27
N TYR A 168 -2.41 21.94 -0.16
CA TYR A 168 -1.29 21.50 0.69
C TYR A 168 -0.30 20.62 -0.08
N ILE A 169 -0.75 19.54 -0.74
CA ILE A 169 0.17 18.63 -1.44
C ILE A 169 0.87 19.31 -2.62
N LEU A 170 0.17 20.18 -3.35
CA LEU A 170 0.76 20.99 -4.41
C LEU A 170 1.86 21.91 -3.87
N SER A 171 1.65 22.52 -2.68
CA SER A 171 2.65 23.36 -2.01
C SER A 171 3.88 22.61 -1.51
N LYS A 172 3.77 21.29 -1.22
CA LYS A 172 4.92 20.44 -0.86
C LYS A 172 5.66 19.90 -2.09
N ALA A 173 4.92 19.59 -3.16
CA ALA A 173 5.52 19.10 -4.41
C ALA A 173 6.47 20.12 -5.06
N THR A 174 6.17 21.43 -5.01
CA THR A 174 7.01 22.49 -5.62
C THR A 174 8.36 22.68 -4.92
N VAL A 175 8.48 22.33 -3.63
CA VAL A 175 9.74 22.49 -2.86
C VAL A 175 10.81 21.48 -3.29
N VAL A 176 10.39 20.29 -3.73
CA VAL A 176 11.32 19.20 -4.12
C VAL A 176 11.79 19.34 -5.58
N SER A 177 10.96 19.90 -6.46
CA SER A 177 11.20 19.92 -7.91
C SER A 177 12.02 21.11 -8.43
N LYS A 178 13.13 21.49 -7.75
CA LYS A 178 14.08 22.49 -8.28
C LYS A 178 15.47 21.90 -8.58
N PRO A 179 15.74 21.50 -9.82
CA PRO A 179 17.10 21.24 -10.29
C PRO A 179 17.98 22.51 -10.20
N LEU A 180 19.28 22.30 -9.98
CA LEU A 180 20.28 23.32 -10.29
C LEU A 180 20.42 23.45 -11.82
N PRO A 181 20.38 24.65 -12.40
CA PRO A 181 20.67 24.82 -13.82
C PRO A 181 22.12 24.42 -14.12
N LEU A 182 22.30 23.44 -15.00
CA LEU A 182 23.56 23.23 -15.70
C LEU A 182 23.58 24.16 -16.92
N GLU A 183 24.39 25.20 -16.86
CA GLU A 183 24.64 26.05 -18.03
C GLU A 183 25.41 25.25 -19.10
N CYS A 184 24.81 25.08 -20.27
CA CYS A 184 25.51 24.62 -21.46
C CYS A 184 25.26 25.62 -22.58
N ASN A 185 26.32 26.15 -23.17
CA ASN A 185 26.25 27.32 -24.04
C ASN A 185 25.68 26.99 -25.42
N GLN A 186 25.03 28.00 -26.01
CA GLN A 186 24.47 27.94 -27.35
C GLN A 186 25.58 27.95 -28.40
N THR A 187 25.55 27.00 -29.34
CA THR A 187 26.14 27.17 -30.67
C THR A 187 25.08 26.80 -31.70
N ALA A 188 24.53 27.80 -32.38
CA ALA A 188 23.57 27.60 -33.46
C ALA A 188 24.30 27.28 -34.76
N SER A 189 23.78 26.30 -35.51
CA SER A 189 24.19 26.02 -36.89
C SER A 189 22.93 25.88 -37.75
N THR A 190 22.56 26.97 -38.41
CA THR A 190 21.46 26.99 -39.39
C THR A 190 22.00 26.61 -40.76
N GLU A 191 21.42 25.60 -41.42
CA GLU A 191 21.47 25.53 -42.88
C GLU A 191 20.27 24.75 -43.46
N SER A 192 19.93 25.05 -44.72
CA SER A 192 18.64 24.69 -45.32
C SER A 192 18.74 24.40 -46.81
N VAL A 193 18.12 23.31 -47.28
CA VAL A 193 17.73 23.06 -48.68
C VAL A 193 16.36 22.35 -48.69
N ALA A 194 15.59 22.44 -49.78
CA ALA A 194 14.19 22.03 -49.86
C ALA A 194 13.85 21.24 -51.15
N HIS A 195 12.57 20.85 -51.30
CA HIS A 195 11.92 20.20 -52.46
C HIS A 195 12.31 18.70 -52.68
N SER A 196 11.48 17.84 -53.29
CA SER A 196 10.24 18.03 -54.09
C SER A 196 9.10 17.05 -53.70
N GLN A 197 7.89 17.33 -54.21
CA GLN A 197 6.76 16.38 -54.29
C GLN A 197 6.90 15.44 -55.51
N THR A 198 6.20 14.29 -55.54
CA THR A 198 5.39 13.76 -56.68
C THR A 198 4.80 12.36 -56.37
N GLU A 199 3.49 12.22 -56.56
CA GLU A 199 2.73 10.99 -56.90
C GLU A 199 2.05 11.27 -58.28
N PRO A 200 1.50 10.31 -59.09
CA PRO A 200 0.78 9.10 -58.64
C PRO A 200 0.76 7.83 -59.55
N GLN A 201 0.08 6.78 -59.03
CA GLN A 201 -0.88 5.88 -59.70
C GLN A 201 -0.52 4.64 -60.58
N GLU A 202 -1.51 3.74 -60.60
CA GLU A 202 -1.79 2.51 -61.38
C GLU A 202 -0.88 1.26 -61.24
N ALA A 203 -1.31 0.00 -61.50
CA ALA A 203 -2.52 -0.79 -61.14
C ALA A 203 -2.76 -1.92 -62.17
N ILE A 204 -2.80 -3.20 -61.76
CA ILE A 204 -3.33 -4.34 -62.57
C ILE A 204 -4.07 -5.34 -61.67
N THR A 205 -5.16 -5.92 -62.17
CA THR A 205 -6.07 -6.86 -61.49
C THR A 205 -6.13 -8.23 -62.18
N VAL A 206 -6.39 -9.31 -61.42
CA VAL A 206 -7.01 -10.56 -61.91
C VAL A 206 -8.02 -11.06 -60.86
N VAL A 207 -9.07 -11.75 -61.31
CA VAL A 207 -10.26 -12.18 -60.54
C VAL A 207 -10.58 -13.63 -60.92
N GLU A 208 -11.09 -14.47 -59.99
CA GLU A 208 -12.30 -15.31 -60.17
C GLU A 208 -12.51 -16.40 -59.06
N GLU A 209 -13.78 -16.57 -58.71
CA GLU A 209 -14.48 -17.70 -58.07
C GLU A 209 -15.83 -17.81 -58.83
N PRO A 210 -16.62 -18.92 -58.87
CA PRO A 210 -17.48 -19.30 -57.72
C PRO A 210 -18.05 -20.77 -57.68
N SER A 211 -19.09 -20.97 -56.84
CA SER A 211 -20.15 -22.04 -56.79
C SER A 211 -19.90 -23.31 -55.93
N VAL A 212 -20.72 -23.76 -54.95
CA VAL A 212 -22.21 -23.86 -54.68
C VAL A 212 -22.83 -25.09 -55.39
N VAL A 213 -23.73 -25.97 -54.86
CA VAL A 213 -24.67 -26.08 -53.68
C VAL A 213 -24.39 -27.41 -52.88
N THR A 214 -25.14 -28.00 -51.90
CA THR A 214 -26.52 -27.92 -51.28
C THR A 214 -26.41 -27.80 -49.71
N ALA A 215 -27.39 -27.85 -48.78
CA ALA A 215 -28.79 -28.34 -48.60
C ALA A 215 -28.98 -29.89 -48.46
N ASP A 216 -29.75 -30.51 -47.54
CA ASP A 216 -30.54 -30.13 -46.33
C ASP A 216 -30.33 -31.22 -45.21
N THR A 217 -31.10 -31.54 -44.13
CA THR A 217 -32.48 -31.28 -43.60
C THR A 217 -32.56 -31.59 -42.06
N ILE A 218 -33.71 -31.38 -41.38
CA ILE A 218 -33.99 -31.70 -39.94
C ILE A 218 -35.34 -32.46 -39.79
N PRO A 219 -35.56 -33.25 -38.71
CA PRO A 219 -36.83 -33.14 -37.95
C PRO A 219 -36.70 -33.21 -36.40
N ASP A 220 -37.72 -32.69 -35.72
CA ASP A 220 -37.95 -32.68 -34.25
C ASP A 220 -38.26 -34.10 -33.66
N ASP A 221 -38.54 -34.36 -32.37
CA ASP A 221 -38.91 -33.52 -31.21
C ASP A 221 -38.74 -34.33 -29.88
N ARG A 222 -38.69 -33.67 -28.70
CA ARG A 222 -39.49 -33.97 -27.47
C ARG A 222 -38.97 -33.39 -26.15
N ILE A 223 -39.93 -32.96 -25.34
CA ILE A 223 -39.82 -32.35 -23.99
C ILE A 223 -39.88 -33.40 -22.86
N ILE A 224 -39.10 -33.21 -21.80
CA ILE A 224 -39.47 -33.47 -20.38
C ILE A 224 -38.86 -32.33 -19.51
N GLU A 225 -39.56 -31.94 -18.45
CA GLU A 225 -39.19 -30.88 -17.48
C GLU A 225 -39.06 -31.47 -16.04
N GLU A 226 -38.88 -30.59 -15.04
CA GLU A 226 -39.17 -30.74 -13.61
C GLU A 226 -38.06 -31.22 -12.63
N ALA A 227 -37.87 -30.39 -11.57
CA ALA A 227 -37.65 -30.71 -10.14
C ALA A 227 -36.56 -31.72 -9.64
N ALA A 228 -36.14 -31.73 -8.36
CA ALA A 228 -35.99 -30.70 -7.31
C ALA A 228 -35.25 -31.33 -6.10
N GLU A 229 -35.07 -30.54 -5.03
CA GLU A 229 -35.04 -30.96 -3.61
C GLU A 229 -33.83 -31.76 -3.01
N ALA A 230 -33.16 -31.08 -2.09
CA ALA A 230 -32.76 -31.50 -0.74
C ALA A 230 -31.84 -32.72 -0.43
N VAL A 231 -30.73 -32.38 0.24
CA VAL A 231 -30.29 -32.89 1.57
C VAL A 231 -30.18 -34.41 1.79
N ASN A 232 -28.97 -34.84 2.14
CA ASN A 232 -28.82 -35.63 3.37
C ASN A 232 -27.63 -35.14 4.21
N ARG A 233 -27.72 -35.32 5.53
CA ARG A 233 -26.63 -35.16 6.50
C ARG A 233 -26.15 -36.54 6.93
N GLU A 234 -24.85 -36.70 7.14
CA GLU A 234 -24.37 -37.32 8.37
C GLU A 234 -22.91 -36.93 8.65
N ALA A 235 -22.48 -37.12 9.89
CA ALA A 235 -21.11 -36.88 10.34
C ALA A 235 -20.43 -38.22 10.66
N TYR A 236 -19.09 -38.25 10.72
CA TYR A 236 -18.32 -38.65 11.91
C TYR A 236 -16.82 -38.78 11.63
N ALA A 237 -16.03 -38.71 12.70
CA ALA A 237 -14.65 -39.19 12.86
C ALA A 237 -13.54 -38.69 11.90
N SER A 238 -12.63 -37.87 12.44
CA SER A 238 -11.24 -37.80 11.96
C SER A 238 -10.43 -39.03 12.39
N PRO A 239 -9.37 -39.37 11.65
CA PRO A 239 -8.14 -39.85 12.28
C PRO A 239 -6.87 -39.11 11.82
N THR A 240 -6.15 -38.57 12.80
CA THR A 240 -4.70 -38.70 13.03
C THR A 240 -3.70 -38.57 11.86
N ALA A 241 -2.93 -37.47 11.89
CA ALA A 241 -1.51 -37.29 11.50
C ALA A 241 -0.98 -37.82 10.14
N GLY A 242 -0.44 -36.90 9.33
CA GLY A 242 0.36 -37.22 8.14
C GLY A 242 1.45 -36.18 7.83
N ALA A 243 2.70 -36.66 7.76
CA ALA A 243 3.91 -36.08 7.15
C ALA A 243 4.18 -34.55 7.21
N LEU A 244 5.28 -34.19 7.87
CA LEU A 244 5.97 -32.91 7.70
C LEU A 244 6.71 -32.90 6.35
N ALA A 245 6.51 -31.89 5.50
CA ALA A 245 7.23 -31.74 4.23
C ALA A 245 8.48 -30.85 4.40
N THR A 246 9.66 -31.47 4.48
CA THR A 246 10.96 -30.78 4.49
C THR A 246 11.39 -30.40 3.08
N VAL A 247 11.78 -29.14 2.85
CA VAL A 247 12.41 -28.68 1.61
C VAL A 247 13.88 -28.39 1.88
N GLU A 248 14.77 -29.30 1.46
CA GLU A 248 16.21 -28.99 1.36
C GLU A 248 16.48 -28.18 0.08
N VAL A 249 17.29 -27.12 0.21
CA VAL A 249 17.85 -26.40 -0.94
C VAL A 249 19.37 -26.55 -0.90
N ALA A 250 19.90 -27.47 -1.72
CA ALA A 250 21.32 -27.76 -1.79
C ALA A 250 22.09 -26.64 -2.52
N ALA A 251 22.79 -25.80 -1.76
CA ALA A 251 23.72 -24.83 -2.33
C ALA A 251 25.01 -25.52 -2.79
N LYS A 252 25.43 -25.29 -4.05
CA LYS A 252 26.66 -25.84 -4.64
C LYS A 252 27.59 -24.71 -5.05
N ALA A 253 28.82 -24.70 -4.54
CA ALA A 253 29.74 -23.58 -4.66
C ALA A 253 31.05 -23.93 -5.40
N SER A 254 31.44 -23.07 -6.36
CA SER A 254 32.80 -22.84 -6.88
C SER A 254 32.73 -21.70 -7.92
N GLY A 255 33.64 -20.71 -8.00
CA GLY A 255 34.76 -20.39 -7.10
C GLY A 255 35.63 -19.22 -7.63
N SER A 256 36.48 -18.67 -6.76
CA SER A 256 37.70 -17.85 -7.01
C SER A 256 37.65 -16.54 -7.84
N GLY A 257 38.28 -15.48 -7.29
CA GLY A 257 38.65 -14.22 -7.96
C GLY A 257 37.73 -13.03 -7.63
N GLU A 258 38.21 -11.83 -7.27
CA GLU A 258 39.58 -11.38 -6.93
C GLU A 258 39.48 -10.18 -5.96
N GLN A 259 40.50 -9.89 -5.13
CA GLN A 259 40.41 -8.86 -4.07
C GLN A 259 41.18 -7.57 -4.38
N THR A 260 40.46 -6.46 -4.55
CA THR A 260 41.05 -5.11 -4.58
C THR A 260 40.94 -4.43 -3.21
N MET A 261 42.06 -4.22 -2.52
CA MET A 261 42.09 -3.48 -1.25
C MET A 261 41.88 -1.97 -1.45
N VAL A 262 40.82 -1.42 -0.87
CA VAL A 262 40.70 0.02 -0.58
C VAL A 262 40.80 0.22 0.93
N ARG A 263 41.85 0.92 1.39
CA ARG A 263 42.06 1.22 2.81
C ARG A 263 40.95 2.14 3.34
N ARG A 264 40.23 1.71 4.38
CA ARG A 264 39.36 2.58 5.18
C ARG A 264 40.06 2.88 6.52
N ALA A 265 40.03 4.14 6.95
CA ALA A 265 40.79 4.60 8.12
C ALA A 265 40.22 4.02 9.43
N ALA A 266 41.10 3.67 10.37
CA ALA A 266 40.72 3.10 11.65
C ALA A 266 40.20 4.18 12.62
N GLN A 267 38.98 3.99 13.13
CA GLN A 267 38.48 4.69 14.32
C GLN A 267 38.95 3.94 15.58
N LYS A 268 39.17 4.68 16.69
CA LYS A 268 39.76 4.11 17.92
C LYS A 268 38.73 3.36 18.79
N PRO A 269 39.12 2.28 19.48
CA PRO A 269 38.24 1.55 20.38
C PRO A 269 38.05 2.31 21.70
N VAL A 270 36.90 2.96 21.86
CA VAL A 270 36.47 3.59 23.12
C VAL A 270 35.11 3.03 23.56
N ASP A 271 34.19 2.85 22.61
CA ASP A 271 32.80 2.49 22.86
C ASP A 271 32.60 1.05 23.37
N ASP A 272 33.44 0.10 22.93
CA ASP A 272 33.36 -1.32 23.34
C ASP A 272 33.35 -1.50 24.86
N ARG A 273 34.11 -0.67 25.58
CA ARG A 273 34.21 -0.72 27.04
C ARG A 273 32.93 -0.24 27.73
N LEU A 274 32.26 0.77 27.17
CA LEU A 274 30.98 1.26 27.68
C LEU A 274 29.87 0.23 27.47
N PHE A 275 29.78 -0.36 26.28
CA PHE A 275 28.80 -1.43 26.01
C PHE A 275 29.07 -2.69 26.84
N THR A 276 30.34 -3.08 27.03
CA THR A 276 30.71 -4.21 27.89
C THR A 276 30.32 -3.97 29.36
N LEU A 277 30.60 -2.78 29.90
CA LEU A 277 30.22 -2.44 31.28
C LEU A 277 28.70 -2.38 31.46
N ALA A 278 27.96 -1.86 30.48
CA ALA A 278 26.50 -1.85 30.50
C ALA A 278 25.91 -3.28 30.49
N ALA A 279 26.47 -4.18 29.67
CA ALA A 279 26.06 -5.59 29.63
C ALA A 279 26.34 -6.33 30.95
N VAL A 280 27.50 -6.10 31.57
CA VAL A 280 27.85 -6.68 32.88
C VAL A 280 26.95 -6.12 33.99
N GLY A 281 26.63 -4.82 33.98
CA GLY A 281 25.67 -4.23 34.92
C GLY A 281 24.27 -4.84 34.80
N LEU A 282 23.81 -5.09 33.57
CA LEU A 282 22.50 -5.69 33.31
C LEU A 282 22.43 -7.16 33.77
N THR A 283 23.46 -7.98 33.53
CA THR A 283 23.46 -9.38 33.98
C THR A 283 23.52 -9.50 35.50
N ILE A 284 24.29 -8.64 36.18
CA ILE A 284 24.29 -8.56 37.66
C ILE A 284 22.91 -8.16 38.19
N ALA A 285 22.27 -7.14 37.59
CA ALA A 285 20.92 -6.71 38.00
C ALA A 285 19.88 -7.84 37.85
N ILE A 286 19.93 -8.60 36.74
CA ILE A 286 19.06 -9.76 36.51
C ILE A 286 19.34 -10.85 37.56
N MET A 287 20.60 -11.18 37.85
CA MET A 287 20.95 -12.17 38.88
C MET A 287 20.48 -11.76 40.28
N VAL A 288 20.61 -10.48 40.65
CA VAL A 288 20.10 -9.98 41.94
C VAL A 288 18.57 -10.06 42.01
N LEU A 289 17.86 -9.78 40.92
CA LEU A 289 16.40 -9.91 40.86
C LEU A 289 15.96 -11.39 40.92
N LEU A 290 16.68 -12.30 40.26
CA LEU A 290 16.44 -13.74 40.33
C LEU A 290 16.71 -14.29 41.73
N LEU A 291 17.82 -13.88 42.38
CA LEU A 291 18.14 -14.28 43.75
C LEU A 291 17.11 -13.73 44.76
N LYS A 292 16.70 -12.46 44.61
CA LYS A 292 15.65 -11.84 45.44
C LYS A 292 14.28 -12.52 45.24
N LYS A 293 13.96 -12.95 44.01
CA LYS A 293 12.78 -13.77 43.71
C LYS A 293 12.91 -15.15 44.33
N PHE A 294 14.08 -15.79 44.23
CA PHE A 294 14.37 -17.10 44.81
C PHE A 294 14.19 -17.08 46.33
N ILE A 295 14.88 -16.19 47.06
CA ILE A 295 14.76 -16.04 48.52
C ILE A 295 13.30 -15.79 48.94
N ARG A 296 12.56 -14.95 48.20
CA ARG A 296 11.14 -14.69 48.44
C ARG A 296 10.23 -15.89 48.15
N SER A 297 10.66 -16.83 47.31
CA SER A 297 9.94 -18.09 47.02
C SER A 297 10.38 -19.28 47.87
N SER A 298 11.62 -19.26 48.41
CA SER A 298 12.23 -20.38 49.12
C SER A 298 11.99 -20.35 50.63
N GLY A 299 11.18 -19.42 51.13
CA GLY A 299 10.44 -19.57 52.39
C GLY A 299 11.27 -19.82 53.65
N TYR A 300 12.45 -19.21 53.80
CA TYR A 300 13.22 -19.27 55.05
C TYR A 300 12.48 -18.51 56.16
N GLY A 301 11.63 -19.23 56.90
CA GLY A 301 10.98 -18.73 58.10
C GLY A 301 12.00 -18.43 59.19
N THR A 302 11.83 -17.29 59.85
CA THR A 302 12.56 -16.95 61.08
C THR A 302 12.11 -17.89 62.19
N GLY A 303 12.92 -18.92 62.48
CA GLY A 303 12.50 -20.04 63.33
C GLY A 303 13.63 -20.70 64.10
N PHE A 304 14.45 -19.92 64.81
CA PHE A 304 15.22 -20.45 65.96
C PHE A 304 15.64 -19.34 66.93
N MET A 305 15.20 -19.46 68.19
CA MET A 305 15.88 -19.16 69.47
C MET A 305 14.83 -18.84 70.54
N ASP A 306 14.49 -19.87 71.32
CA ASP A 306 13.71 -19.78 72.56
C ASP A 306 14.23 -20.89 73.49
N GLU A 307 15.13 -20.54 74.42
CA GLU A 307 15.55 -21.42 75.53
C GLU A 307 16.25 -20.60 76.64
N SER A 308 16.03 -21.00 77.90
CA SER A 308 16.63 -20.52 79.17
C SER A 308 16.28 -19.10 79.64
#